data_AF-A0A7D7GGV9-F1
#
_entry.id   AF-A0A7D7GGV9-F1
#
_cell.length_a   1.000
_cell.length_b   1.000
_cell.length_c   1.000
_cell.angle_alpha   90.00
_cell.angle_beta   90.00
_cell.angle_gamma   90.00
#
_symmetry.space_group_name_H-M   'P 1'
#
loop_
_entity.id
_entity.type
_entity.pdbx_description
1 polymer ?
#
loop_
_entity_poly.entity_id
_entity_poly.type
_entity_poly.pdbx_seq_one_letter_code
_entity_poly.pdbx_strand_id
1 'polypeptide(L)' 'MYKKHILAIFDIKKMIPVPENCYEKLDFKMIQDKSYYHLIKKEYIFV' A
#
# COMPACT_ATOMS: atom_id res chain seq x y z
N MET A 1 24.91 10.48 5.87
CA MET A 1 23.72 11.33 6.05
C MET A 1 22.49 10.53 5.63
N TYR A 2 21.68 10.03 6.57
CA TYR A 2 20.52 9.20 6.24
C TYR A 2 19.40 10.06 5.66
N LYS A 3 19.03 9.83 4.40
CA LYS A 3 17.89 10.49 3.76
C LYS A 3 16.60 9.74 4.14
N LYS A 4 15.67 10.43 4.81
CA LYS A 4 14.34 9.88 5.05
C LYS A 4 13.56 9.94 3.74
N HIS A 5 13.03 8.80 3.31
CA HIS A 5 12.13 8.70 2.16
C HIS A 5 10.70 8.54 2.68
N ILE A 6 9.80 9.42 2.29
CA ILE A 6 8.36 9.24 2.52
C ILE A 6 7.87 8.25 1.46
N LEU A 7 7.24 7.16 1.88
CA LEU A 7 6.73 6.11 0.99
C LEU A 7 5.24 6.36 0.69
N ALA A 8 4.40 6.36 1.73
CA ALA A 8 2.98 6.68 1.66
C ALA A 8 2.48 7.48 2.88
N ILE A 9 1.29 8.05 2.76
CA ILE A 9 0.54 8.71 3.84
C ILE A 9 -0.78 7.96 4.02
N PHE A 10 -1.04 7.44 5.21
CA PHE A 10 -2.32 6.84 5.56
C PHE A 10 -3.23 7.86 6.23
N ASP A 11 -4.32 8.24 5.56
CA ASP A 11 -5.25 9.28 6.04
C ASP A 11 -6.43 8.65 6.81
N ILE A 12 -6.23 8.46 8.12
CA ILE A 12 -7.22 7.83 9.01
C ILE A 12 -8.55 8.59 9.01
N LYS A 13 -8.53 9.92 8.82
CA LYS A 13 -9.74 10.75 8.82
C LYS A 13 -10.63 10.49 7.59
N LYS A 14 -10.09 9.88 6.54
CA LYS A 14 -10.81 9.53 5.31
C LYS A 14 -11.19 8.06 5.22
N MET A 15 -10.96 7.26 6.27
CA MET A 15 -11.40 5.87 6.27
C MET A 15 -12.92 5.77 6.21
N ILE A 16 -13.42 4.81 5.43
CA ILE A 16 -14.85 4.53 5.30
C ILE A 16 -15.13 3.09 5.73
N PRO A 17 -16.32 2.78 6.27
CA PRO A 17 -16.75 1.40 6.42
C PRO A 17 -16.89 0.78 5.03
N VAL A 18 -16.33 -0.42 4.86
CA VAL A 18 -16.41 -1.16 3.60
C VAL A 18 -17.22 -2.43 3.85
N PRO A 19 -18.39 -2.60 3.21
CA PRO A 19 -19.17 -3.84 3.31
C PRO A 19 -18.42 -5.05 2.78
N GLU A 20 -18.80 -6.23 3.25
CA GLU A 20 -18.31 -7.49 2.68
C GLU A 20 -18.63 -7.55 1.17
N ASN A 21 -17.72 -8.15 0.39
CA ASN A 21 -17.83 -8.28 -1.08
C ASN A 21 -17.80 -6.94 -1.87
N CYS A 22 -17.61 -5.80 -1.22
CA CYS A 22 -17.40 -4.51 -1.87
C CYS A 22 -15.91 -4.13 -2.01
N TYR A 23 -15.01 -5.09 -1.87
CA TYR A 23 -13.58 -4.90 -2.06
C TYR A 23 -12.93 -6.15 -2.65
N GLU A 24 -11.82 -5.95 -3.35
CA GLU A 24 -10.95 -7.02 -3.83
C GLU A 24 -9.64 -6.97 -3.06
N LYS A 25 -9.14 -8.15 -2.68
CA LYS A 25 -7.79 -8.25 -2.10
C LYS A 25 -6.77 -8.11 -3.21
N LEU A 26 -5.79 -7.23 -3.00
CA LEU A 26 -4.68 -7.07 -3.91
C LEU A 26 -3.72 -8.27 -3.80
N ASP A 27 -3.58 -9.05 -4.87
CA ASP A 27 -2.48 -10.02 -5.00
C ASP A 27 -1.24 -9.35 -5.59
N PHE A 28 -0.18 -9.24 -4.79
CA PHE A 28 1.07 -8.62 -5.23
C PHE A 28 1.70 -9.31 -6.45
N LYS A 29 1.41 -10.59 -6.69
CA LYS A 29 1.91 -11.32 -7.87
C LYS A 29 1.31 -10.81 -9.18
N MET A 30 0.15 -10.14 -9.13
CA MET A 30 -0.52 -9.58 -10.29
C MET A 30 0.04 -8.21 -10.71
N ILE A 31 0.91 -7.60 -9.89
CA ILE A 31 1.52 -6.30 -10.18
C ILE A 31 2.66 -6.48 -11.20
N GLN A 32 2.45 -6.03 -12.43
CA GLN A 32 3.46 -6.11 -13.50
C GLN A 32 4.56 -5.04 -13.35
N ASP A 33 4.22 -3.87 -12.81
CA ASP A 33 5.18 -2.80 -12.58
C ASP A 33 6.09 -3.14 -11.39
N LYS A 34 7.35 -3.43 -11.69
CA LYS A 34 8.37 -3.82 -10.71
C LYS A 34 8.69 -2.70 -9.71
N SER A 35 8.65 -1.45 -10.13
CA SER A 35 8.93 -0.29 -9.27
C SER A 35 7.80 -0.11 -8.26
N TYR A 36 6.56 -0.21 -8.73
CA TYR A 36 5.38 -0.13 -7.88
C TYR A 36 5.27 -1.33 -6.92
N TYR A 37 5.54 -2.55 -7.41
CA TYR A 37 5.62 -3.74 -6.57
C TYR A 37 6.62 -3.55 -5.41
N HIS A 38 7.80 -3.00 -5.69
CA HIS A 38 8.83 -2.77 -4.67
C HIS A 38 8.42 -1.71 -3.65
N LEU A 39 7.72 -0.65 -4.09
CA LEU A 39 7.19 0.39 -3.21
C LEU A 39 6.15 -0.20 -2.25
N ILE A 40 5.09 -0.82 -2.76
CA ILE A 40 4.04 -1.43 -1.94
C ILE A 40 4.61 -2.48 -0.99
N LYS A 41 5.55 -3.31 -1.46
CA LYS A 41 6.16 -4.32 -0.60
C LYS A 41 6.90 -3.71 0.59
N LYS A 42 7.59 -2.57 0.40
CA LYS A 42 8.23 -1.84 1.51
C LYS A 42 7.21 -1.27 2.47
N GLU A 43 6.12 -0.70 1.96
CA GLU A 43 5.04 -0.15 2.78
C GLU A 43 4.36 -1.25 3.59
N TYR A 44 4.05 -2.39 2.98
CA TYR A 44 3.43 -3.54 3.64
C TYR A 44 4.32 -4.15 4.75
N ILE A 45 5.65 -4.16 4.58
CA ILE A 45 6.57 -4.62 5.64
C ILE A 45 6.64 -3.64 6.80
N PHE A 46 6.42 -2.35 6.54
CA PHE A 46 6.52 -1.30 7.55
C PHE A 46 5.28 -1.23 8.46
N VAL A 47 4.10 -1.55 7.94
CA VAL A 47 2.80 -1.56 8.65
C VAL A 47 2.60 -2.90 9.36
#